data_AF-A0A970GV36-F1
#
_entry.id   AF-A0A970GV36-F1
#
_cell.length_a   1.000
_cell.length_b   1.000
_cell.length_c   1.000
_cell.angle_alpha   90.00
_cell.angle_beta   90.00
_cell.angle_gamma   90.00
#
_symmetry.space_group_name_H-M   'P 1'
#
loop_
_entity.id
_entity.type
_entity.pdbx_description
1 polymer ?
#
loop_
_entity_poly.entity_id
_entity_poly.type
_entity_poly.pdbx_seq_one_letter_code
_entity_poly.pdbx_strand_id
1 'polypeptide(L)' 'MKARKFTAVIAAALFIFTGLVSLATPKTYHVSPTGSGTDGLTWETAFTTLPGALAVA' A
#
# COMPACT_ATOMS: atom_id res chain seq x y z
N MET A 1 -11.92 17.86 40.53
CA MET A 1 -12.20 17.11 39.28
C MET A 1 -11.43 17.72 38.11
N LYS A 2 -10.19 17.26 37.82
CA LYS A 2 -9.35 17.89 36.76
C LYS A 2 -8.41 16.91 36.03
N ALA A 3 -8.78 15.63 35.92
CA ALA A 3 -7.95 14.57 35.32
C ALA A 3 -8.51 13.97 34.01
N ARG A 4 -9.66 14.46 33.52
CA ARG A 4 -10.36 13.83 32.37
C ARG A 4 -9.80 14.23 30.98
N LYS A 5 -9.00 15.29 30.90
CA LYS A 5 -8.52 15.84 29.62
C LYS A 5 -7.22 15.21 29.14
N PHE A 6 -6.40 14.67 30.05
CA PHE A 6 -5.08 14.11 29.72
C PHE A 6 -5.17 12.74 29.03
N THR A 7 -6.16 11.93 29.42
CA THR A 7 -6.38 10.59 28.85
C THR A 7 -6.86 10.64 27.39
N ALA A 8 -7.64 11.68 27.03
CA ALA A 8 -8.14 11.85 25.67
C ALA A 8 -7.03 12.22 24.67
N VAL A 9 -6.04 13.02 25.09
CA VAL A 9 -4.91 13.43 24.25
C VAL A 9 -3.99 12.25 23.95
N ILE A 10 -3.73 11.39 24.95
CA ILE A 10 -2.90 10.20 24.79
C ILE A 10 -3.59 9.15 23.89
N ALA A 11 -4.90 8.96 24.04
CA ALA A 11 -5.67 8.05 23.19
C ALA A 11 -5.70 8.50 21.72
N ALA A 12 -5.83 9.81 21.47
CA ALA A 12 -5.75 10.36 20.11
C ALA A 12 -4.34 10.22 19.50
N ALA A 13 -3.29 10.47 20.28
CA ALA A 13 -1.91 10.29 19.83
C ALA A 13 -1.58 8.82 19.51
N LEU A 14 -2.09 7.87 20.29
CA LEU A 14 -1.90 6.44 20.04
C LEU A 14 -2.62 6.00 18.75
N PHE A 15 -3.83 6.51 18.49
CA PHE A 15 -4.61 6.22 17.27
C PHE A 15 -3.96 6.80 16.00
N ILE A 16 -3.32 7.97 16.11
CA ILE A 16 -2.50 8.54 15.02
C ILE A 16 -1.25 7.69 14.81
N PHE A 17 -0.59 7.22 15.88
CA PHE A 17 0.64 6.43 15.78
C PHE A 17 0.42 5.02 15.23
N THR A 18 -0.69 4.35 15.54
CA THR A 18 -1.05 3.05 14.93
C THR A 18 -1.72 3.19 13.56
N GLY A 19 -2.43 4.28 13.29
CA GLY A 19 -3.12 4.49 12.01
C GLY A 19 -2.23 4.97 10.85
N LEU A 20 -1.14 5.69 11.13
CA LEU A 20 -0.27 6.27 10.07
C LEU A 20 0.74 5.28 9.47
N VAL A 21 0.98 4.13 10.08
CA VAL A 21 1.93 3.11 9.57
C VAL A 21 1.25 2.20 8.55
N SER A 22 0.34 2.74 7.72
CA SER A 22 0.05 2.14 6.43
C SER A 22 0.98 2.76 5.39
N LEU A 23 2.29 2.64 5.63
CA LEU A 23 3.31 2.92 4.64
C LEU A 23 3.10 1.91 3.51
N ALA A 24 2.50 2.36 2.41
CA ALA A 24 2.32 1.57 1.21
C ALA A 24 3.65 0.89 0.87
N THR A 25 3.70 -0.43 1.04
CA THR A 25 4.88 -1.20 0.64
C THR A 25 5.02 -1.06 -0.87
N PRO A 26 6.22 -0.71 -1.38
CA PRO A 26 6.42 -0.60 -2.82
C PRO A 26 6.13 -1.96 -3.45
N LYS A 27 5.22 -1.97 -4.44
CA LYS A 27 4.90 -3.15 -5.23
C LYS A 27 5.75 -3.14 -6.50
N THR A 28 6.33 -4.29 -6.83
CA THR A 28 7.02 -4.51 -8.09
C THR A 28 6.04 -5.15 -9.07
N TYR A 29 5.95 -4.60 -10.28
CA TYR A 29 5.15 -5.15 -11.38
C TYR A 29 6.07 -5.57 -12.53
N HIS A 30 5.89 -6.78 -13.03
CA HIS A 30 6.66 -7.38 -14.11
C HIS A 30 6.02 -7.12 -15.48
N VAL A 31 6.86 -6.93 -16.49
CA VAL A 31 6.44 -6.74 -17.89
C VAL A 31 7.23 -7.68 -18.79
N SER A 32 6.52 -8.50 -19.56
CA SER A 32 7.09 -9.45 -20.51
C SER A 32 6.17 -9.65 -21.72
N PRO A 33 6.69 -9.67 -22.96
CA PRO A 33 5.88 -9.96 -24.15
C PRO A 33 5.19 -11.34 -24.13
N THR A 34 5.68 -12.27 -23.30
CA THR A 34 5.17 -13.65 -23.19
C THR A 34 4.43 -13.93 -21.88
N GLY A 35 4.21 -12.91 -21.04
CA GLY A 35 3.43 -13.05 -19.81
C GLY A 35 1.93 -13.26 -20.07
N SER A 36 1.19 -13.74 -19.07
CA SER A 36 -0.27 -13.93 -19.20
C SER A 36 -1.09 -12.63 -19.17
N GLY A 37 -0.48 -11.49 -18.82
CA GLY A 37 -1.12 -10.18 -18.89
C GLY A 37 -2.16 -9.89 -17.81
N THR A 38 -1.99 -10.45 -16.60
CA THR A 38 -3.02 -10.44 -15.55
C THR A 38 -2.80 -9.37 -14.49
N ASP A 39 -1.96 -9.63 -13.48
CA ASP A 39 -1.72 -8.73 -12.34
C ASP A 39 -0.28 -8.20 -12.24
N GLY A 40 0.64 -8.78 -13.01
CA GLY A 40 2.03 -8.38 -13.03
C GLY A 40 2.82 -8.69 -11.77
N LEU A 41 2.31 -9.46 -10.81
CA LEU A 41 2.99 -9.69 -9.53
C LEU A 41 4.06 -10.79 -9.61
N THR A 42 4.06 -11.58 -10.68
CA THR A 42 5.09 -12.59 -11.01
C THR A 42 5.45 -12.53 -12.51
N TRP A 43 6.48 -13.27 -12.94
CA TRP A 43 6.84 -13.34 -14.37
C TRP A 43 5.77 -14.06 -15.22
N GLU A 44 5.11 -15.08 -14.65
CA GLU A 44 4.01 -15.82 -15.29
C GLU A 44 2.78 -14.92 -15.50
N THR A 45 2.55 -14.00 -14.56
CA THR A 45 1.43 -13.04 -14.54
C THR A 45 1.78 -11.67 -15.11
N ALA A 46 3.01 -11.51 -15.63
CA ALA A 46 3.55 -10.25 -16.14
C ALA A 46 2.60 -9.57 -17.13
N PHE A 47 2.51 -8.24 -17.05
CA PHE A 47 1.82 -7.45 -18.07
C PHE A 47 2.51 -7.61 -19.42
N THR A 48 1.73 -7.60 -20.50
CA THR A 48 2.27 -7.72 -21.86
C THR A 48 2.74 -6.37 -22.44
N THR A 49 2.39 -5.25 -21.79
CA THR A 49 2.74 -3.91 -22.24
C THR A 49 3.08 -2.99 -21.06
N LEU A 50 4.00 -2.03 -21.27
CA LEU A 50 4.35 -1.01 -20.28
C LEU A 50 3.15 -0.14 -19.85
N PRO A 51 2.26 0.32 -20.77
CA PRO A 51 1.08 1.10 -20.36
C PRO A 51 0.12 0.32 -19.47
N GLY A 52 -0.02 -1.01 -19.66
CA GLY A 52 -0.84 -1.85 -18.80
C GLY A 52 -0.34 -1.89 -17.36
N ALA A 53 0.97 -2.02 -17.16
CA ALA A 53 1.58 -1.97 -15.84
C ALA A 53 1.46 -0.57 -15.19
N LEU A 54 1.63 0.49 -15.98
CA LEU A 54 1.55 1.86 -15.47
C LEU A 54 0.14 2.27 -15.01
N ALA A 55 -0.90 1.64 -15.56
CA ALA A 55 -2.28 1.91 -15.15
C ALA A 55 -2.63 1.41 -13.74
N VAL A 56 -1.82 0.51 -13.16
CA VAL A 56 -2.07 -0.13 -11.85
C VAL A 56 -0.97 0.12 -10.81
N ALA A 57 0.17 0.67 -11.23
CA ALA A 57 1.28 1.07 -10.37
C ALA A 57 0.97 2.37 -9.64
#